data_AF-A0A2A4KB01-F1
#
_entry.id   AF-A0A2A4KB01-F1
#
_cell.length_a   1.000
_cell.length_b   1.000
_cell.length_c   1.000
_cell.angle_alpha   90.00
_cell.angle_beta   90.00
_cell.angle_gamma   90.00
#
_symmetry.space_group_name_H-M   'P 1'
#
loop_
_entity.id
_entity.type
_entity.pdbx_description
1 polymer ?
#
loop_
_entity_poly.entity_id
_entity_poly.type
_entity_poly.pdbx_seq_one_letter_code
_entity_poly.pdbx_strand_id
1 'polypeptide(L)'
;MSDEGDLEYLPEEFRTSARHNREAADGADSLSRRLANTTATSGEFGGTRAASYTAGLNQGTTDRTRRTRRAQEDRDVIGHGGATTADLGEDTDIRARTALQTPADAAVVRAVADGM
;
A
#
# COMPACT_ATOMS: atom_id res chain seq x y z
N MET A 1 5.60 -20.73 25.58
CA MET A 1 6.04 -21.36 24.32
C MET A 1 4.78 -21.92 23.68
N SER A 2 4.14 -21.33 22.68
CA SER A 2 4.56 -20.27 21.75
C SER A 2 3.38 -19.32 21.53
N ASP A 3 3.60 -18.04 21.77
CA ASP A 3 2.67 -16.94 21.45
C ASP A 3 3.17 -16.30 20.13
N GLU A 4 3.48 -17.17 19.16
CA GLU A 4 3.88 -16.77 17.82
C GLU A 4 2.60 -16.36 17.12
N GLY A 5 2.45 -15.04 16.92
CA GLY A 5 1.30 -14.43 16.29
C GLY A 5 0.85 -15.20 15.06
N ASP A 6 -0.30 -15.86 15.19
CA ASP A 6 -1.02 -16.39 14.04
C ASP A 6 -1.26 -15.20 13.12
N LEU A 7 -0.60 -15.21 11.95
CA LEU A 7 -0.88 -14.26 10.88
C LEU A 7 -2.26 -14.62 10.33
N GLU A 8 -3.30 -14.20 11.04
CA GLU A 8 -4.67 -14.42 10.64
C GLU A 8 -4.92 -13.65 9.34
N TYR A 9 -5.36 -14.37 8.30
CA TYR A 9 -5.66 -13.77 7.02
C TYR A 9 -6.98 -13.00 7.13
N LEU A 10 -6.88 -11.67 7.09
CA LEU A 10 -8.02 -10.75 7.22
C LEU A 10 -8.19 -9.90 5.94
N PRO A 11 -8.88 -10.41 4.90
CA PRO A 11 -9.00 -9.74 3.59
C PRO A 11 -9.50 -8.30 3.68
N GLU A 12 -10.47 -8.03 4.55
CA GLU A 12 -11.04 -6.69 4.72
C GLU A 12 -10.06 -5.71 5.37
N GLU A 13 -9.15 -6.19 6.23
CA GLU A 13 -8.08 -5.37 6.80
C GLU A 13 -7.04 -5.04 5.75
N PHE A 14 -6.68 -6.01 4.90
CA PHE A 14 -5.80 -5.78 3.76
C PHE A 14 -6.38 -4.76 2.77
N ARG A 15 -7.69 -4.86 2.45
CA ARG A 15 -8.39 -3.89 1.61
C ARG A 15 -8.45 -2.50 2.23
N THR A 16 -8.71 -2.43 3.54
CA THR A 16 -8.74 -1.17 4.27
C THR A 16 -7.37 -0.52 4.33
N SER A 17 -6.33 -1.30 4.63
CA SER A 17 -4.93 -0.86 4.56
C SER A 17 -4.56 -0.38 3.15
N ALA A 18 -4.97 -1.11 2.11
CA ALA A 18 -4.73 -0.73 0.72
C ALA A 18 -5.33 0.64 0.38
N ARG A 19 -6.59 0.87 0.78
CA ARG A 19 -7.27 2.16 0.61
C ARG A 19 -6.55 3.30 1.33
N HIS A 20 -6.17 3.12 2.59
CA HIS A 20 -5.46 4.15 3.35
C HIS A 20 -4.10 4.49 2.76
N ASN A 21 -3.37 3.49 2.24
CA ASN A 21 -2.09 3.75 1.59
C ASN A 21 -2.27 4.52 0.28
N ARG A 22 -3.30 4.23 -0.53
CA ARG A 22 -3.63 5.03 -1.73
C ARG A 22 -4.00 6.49 -1.37
N GLU A 23 -4.85 6.68 -0.36
CA GLU A 23 -5.19 8.02 0.15
C GLU A 23 -3.95 8.80 0.61
N ALA A 24 -3.02 8.11 1.29
CA ALA A 24 -1.75 8.70 1.71
C ALA A 24 -0.83 9.03 0.52
N ALA A 25 -0.82 8.19 -0.52
CA ALA A 25 -0.08 8.45 -1.75
C ALA A 25 -0.61 9.69 -2.48
N ASP A 26 -1.94 9.83 -2.61
CA ASP A 26 -2.58 11.02 -3.18
C ASP A 26 -2.24 12.28 -2.37
N GLY A 27 -2.27 12.18 -1.04
CA GLY A 27 -1.85 13.27 -0.16
C GLY A 27 -0.39 13.67 -0.35
N ALA A 28 0.49 12.69 -0.52
CA ALA A 28 1.91 12.92 -0.79
C ALA A 28 2.12 13.57 -2.17
N ASP A 29 1.46 13.10 -3.22
CA ASP A 29 1.52 13.73 -4.56
C ASP A 29 1.06 15.20 -4.51
N SER A 30 -0.09 15.46 -3.88
CA SER A 30 -0.60 16.82 -3.68
C SER A 30 0.41 17.72 -2.95
N LEU A 31 1.02 17.23 -1.87
CA LEU A 31 2.05 17.97 -1.14
C LEU A 31 3.30 18.21 -1.99
N SER A 32 3.75 17.20 -2.74
CA SER A 32 4.89 17.29 -3.66
C SER A 32 4.66 18.39 -4.72
N ARG A 33 3.47 18.43 -5.34
CA ARG A 33 3.11 19.47 -6.31
C ARG A 33 3.09 20.86 -5.68
N ARG A 34 2.54 21.01 -4.47
CA ARG A 34 2.53 22.29 -3.74
C ARG A 34 3.94 22.78 -3.42
N LEU A 35 4.81 21.89 -2.95
CA LEU A 35 6.21 22.20 -2.68
C LEU A 35 6.97 22.56 -3.96
N ALA A 36 6.78 21.82 -5.04
CA ALA A 36 7.43 22.09 -6.32
C ALA A 36 7.10 23.48 -6.89
N ASN A 37 5.91 24.00 -6.59
CA ASN A 37 5.48 25.34 -6.99
C ASN A 37 5.91 26.45 -6.02
N THR A 38 6.60 26.11 -4.93
CA THR A 38 7.06 27.08 -3.93
C THR A 38 8.51 27.44 -4.20
N THR A 39 8.77 28.68 -4.60
CA THR A 39 10.13 29.23 -4.76
C THR A 39 10.24 30.53 -3.98
N ALA A 40 11.21 30.60 -3.07
CA ALA A 40 11.54 31.83 -2.35
C ALA A 40 12.45 32.70 -3.23
N THR A 41 12.14 33.99 -3.30
CA THR A 41 12.95 34.98 -4.02
C THR A 41 13.55 36.00 -3.06
N SER A 42 14.78 36.43 -3.30
CA SER A 42 15.45 37.38 -2.39
C SER A 42 14.69 38.71 -2.26
N GLY A 43 13.92 39.10 -3.28
CA GLY A 43 13.06 40.30 -3.24
C GLY A 43 11.99 40.26 -2.13
N GLU A 44 11.44 39.07 -1.85
CA GLU A 44 10.44 38.86 -0.78
C GLU A 44 11.04 38.94 0.62
N PHE A 45 12.37 38.80 0.76
CA PHE A 45 13.07 38.66 2.03
C PHE A 45 14.09 39.77 2.29
N GLY A 46 13.91 40.95 1.70
CA GLY A 46 14.78 42.13 1.98
C GLY A 46 15.92 42.35 0.97
N GLY A 47 15.80 41.78 -0.23
CA GLY A 47 16.70 42.00 -1.35
C GLY A 47 17.92 41.08 -1.35
N THR A 48 18.95 41.47 -2.09
CA THR A 48 20.15 40.63 -2.37
C THR A 48 20.87 40.08 -1.14
N ARG A 49 20.75 40.73 0.04
CA ARG A 49 21.33 40.22 1.29
C ARG A 49 20.69 38.92 1.77
N ALA A 50 19.47 38.61 1.35
CA ALA A 50 18.77 37.38 1.69
C ALA A 50 19.03 36.23 0.70
N ALA A 51 19.92 36.40 -0.29
CA ALA A 51 20.15 35.41 -1.34
C ALA A 51 20.54 34.02 -0.79
N SER A 52 21.42 33.96 0.22
CA SER A 52 21.82 32.70 0.86
C SER A 52 20.68 32.03 1.62
N TYR A 53 19.87 32.82 2.32
CA TYR A 53 18.67 32.35 3.02
C TYR A 53 17.64 31.76 2.03
N THR A 54 17.33 32.47 0.95
CA THR A 54 16.38 31.98 -0.06
C THR A 54 16.91 30.77 -0.82
N ALA A 55 18.23 30.70 -1.08
CA ALA A 55 18.85 29.50 -1.65
C ALA A 55 18.68 28.28 -0.72
N GLY A 56 18.88 28.46 0.59
CA GLY A 56 18.66 27.40 1.58
C GLY A 56 17.19 26.94 1.65
N LEU A 57 16.23 27.87 1.59
CA LEU A 57 14.81 27.54 1.51
C LEU A 57 14.48 26.72 0.26
N ASN A 58 14.96 27.14 -0.90
CA ASN A 58 14.71 26.46 -2.17
C ASN A 58 15.34 25.06 -2.21
N GLN A 59 16.54 24.90 -1.65
CA GLN A 59 17.16 23.59 -1.47
C GLN A 59 16.33 22.70 -0.54
N GLY A 60 15.89 23.24 0.61
CA GLY A 60 15.03 22.51 1.55
C GLY A 60 13.70 22.08 0.92
N THR A 61 13.08 22.95 0.12
CA THR A 61 11.87 22.63 -0.65
C THR A 61 12.13 21.53 -1.68
N THR A 62 13.26 21.58 -2.39
CA THR A 62 13.67 20.55 -3.35
C THR A 62 13.86 19.19 -2.68
N ASP A 63 14.51 19.16 -1.52
CA ASP A 63 14.74 17.93 -0.76
C ASP A 63 13.45 17.34 -0.21
N ARG A 64 12.56 18.18 0.32
CA ARG A 64 11.24 17.76 0.80
C ARG A 64 10.38 17.22 -0.35
N THR A 65 10.36 17.90 -1.49
CA THR A 65 9.64 17.43 -2.69
C THR A 65 10.10 16.02 -3.09
N ARG A 66 11.42 15.79 -3.13
CA ARG A 66 11.99 14.46 -3.44
C ARG A 66 11.58 13.39 -2.43
N ARG A 67 11.63 13.70 -1.12
CA ARG A 67 11.22 12.76 -0.06
C ARG A 67 9.73 12.44 -0.15
N THR A 68 8.89 13.44 -0.41
CA THR A 68 7.46 13.24 -0.54
C THR A 68 7.10 12.37 -1.75
N ARG A 69 7.79 12.53 -2.89
CA ARG A 69 7.61 11.62 -4.05
C ARG A 69 7.97 10.18 -3.74
N ARG A 70 9.06 9.94 -3.02
CA ARG A 70 9.41 8.57 -2.57
C ARG A 70 8.34 8.01 -1.63
N ALA A 71 7.84 8.82 -0.70
CA ALA A 71 6.77 8.40 0.19
C ALA A 71 5.49 8.06 -0.58
N GLN A 72 5.15 8.79 -1.65
CA GLN A 72 4.06 8.43 -2.55
C GLN A 72 4.30 7.05 -3.19
N GLU A 73 5.48 6.85 -3.80
CA GLU A 73 5.85 5.59 -4.46
C GLU A 73 5.76 4.40 -3.48
N ASP A 74 6.32 4.54 -2.29
CA ASP A 74 6.30 3.50 -1.25
C ASP A 74 4.86 3.17 -0.82
N ARG A 75 4.00 4.19 -0.69
CA ARG A 75 2.59 4.02 -0.32
C ARG A 75 1.80 3.35 -1.44
N ASP A 76 2.05 3.69 -2.70
CA ASP A 76 1.42 3.01 -3.83
C ASP A 76 1.80 1.53 -3.87
N VAL A 77 3.08 1.20 -3.63
CA VAL A 77 3.56 -0.18 -3.56
C VAL A 77 2.87 -0.95 -2.43
N ILE A 78 2.81 -0.39 -1.22
CA ILE A 78 2.14 -1.02 -0.07
C ILE A 78 0.64 -1.18 -0.36
N GLY A 79 0.02 -0.15 -0.92
CA GLY A 79 -1.41 -0.16 -1.26
C GLY A 79 -1.76 -1.21 -2.31
N HIS A 80 -0.90 -1.38 -3.32
CA HIS A 80 -1.03 -2.43 -4.31
C HIS A 80 -0.85 -3.82 -3.66
N GLY A 81 0.22 -4.01 -2.88
CA GLY A 81 0.49 -5.27 -2.19
C GLY A 81 -0.65 -5.71 -1.27
N GLY A 82 -1.23 -4.79 -0.50
CA GLY A 82 -2.39 -5.09 0.34
C GLY A 82 -3.59 -5.58 -0.45
N ALA A 83 -3.92 -4.92 -1.57
CA ALA A 83 -5.03 -5.36 -2.43
C ALA A 83 -4.76 -6.74 -3.04
N THR A 84 -3.55 -6.97 -3.56
CA THR A 84 -3.16 -8.27 -4.13
C THR A 84 -3.22 -9.39 -3.10
N THR A 85 -2.80 -9.14 -1.85
CA THR A 85 -2.90 -10.14 -0.77
C THR A 85 -4.35 -10.51 -0.46
N ALA A 86 -5.26 -9.53 -0.43
CA ALA A 86 -6.69 -9.79 -0.24
C ALA A 86 -7.30 -10.60 -1.40
N ASP A 87 -6.89 -10.31 -2.64
CA ASP A 87 -7.40 -11.04 -3.81
C ASP A 87 -6.87 -12.49 -3.82
N LEU A 88 -5.59 -12.70 -3.48
CA LEU A 88 -4.97 -14.01 -3.43
C LEU A 88 -5.61 -14.92 -2.36
N GLY A 89 -5.88 -14.38 -1.17
CA GLY A 89 -6.48 -15.17 -0.12
C GLY A 89 -7.96 -15.45 -0.38
N GLU A 90 -8.71 -14.54 -1.04
CA GLU A 90 -10.07 -14.85 -1.50
C GLU A 90 -10.09 -15.97 -2.55
N ASP A 91 -9.20 -15.93 -3.54
CA ASP A 91 -9.04 -17.02 -4.51
C ASP A 91 -8.66 -18.34 -3.82
N THR A 92 -7.82 -18.28 -2.79
CA THR A 92 -7.46 -19.46 -1.98
C THR A 92 -8.65 -20.02 -1.22
N ASP A 93 -9.45 -19.16 -0.57
CA ASP A 93 -10.67 -19.55 0.15
C ASP A 93 -11.71 -20.17 -0.79
N ILE A 94 -11.89 -19.60 -1.98
CA ILE A 94 -12.80 -20.13 -3.00
C ILE A 94 -12.32 -21.53 -3.44
N ARG A 95 -11.04 -21.69 -3.76
CA ARG A 95 -10.47 -23.00 -4.15
C ARG A 95 -10.62 -24.04 -3.06
N ALA A 96 -10.36 -23.67 -1.80
CA ALA A 96 -10.55 -24.57 -0.65
C ALA A 96 -12.02 -24.99 -0.50
N ARG A 97 -12.97 -24.05 -0.61
CA ARG A 97 -14.41 -24.35 -0.58
C ARG A 97 -14.82 -25.26 -1.73
N THR A 98 -14.35 -25.00 -2.95
CA THR A 98 -14.62 -25.86 -4.11
C THR A 98 -14.05 -27.26 -3.89
N ALA A 99 -12.83 -27.40 -3.39
CA ALA A 99 -12.22 -28.70 -3.10
C ALA A 99 -13.02 -29.50 -2.04
N LEU A 100 -13.54 -28.84 -1.00
CA LEU A 100 -14.37 -29.47 0.03
C LEU A 100 -15.78 -29.83 -0.44
N GLN A 101 -16.34 -29.06 -1.38
CA GLN A 101 -17.67 -29.29 -1.95
C GLN A 101 -17.66 -30.26 -3.14
N THR A 102 -16.49 -30.50 -3.73
CA THR A 102 -16.36 -31.52 -4.77
C THR A 102 -16.62 -32.87 -4.11
N PRO A 103 -17.71 -33.57 -4.45
CA PRO A 103 -17.92 -34.91 -3.95
C PRO A 103 -16.70 -35.71 -4.39
N ALA A 104 -15.97 -36.31 -3.45
CA ALA A 104 -14.98 -37.32 -3.79
C ALA A 104 -15.62 -38.24 -4.84
N ASP A 105 -14.95 -38.41 -5.97
CA ASP A 105 -15.44 -39.11 -7.16
C ASP A 105 -16.50 -40.12 -6.78
N ALA A 106 -17.69 -40.06 -7.40
CA ALA A 106 -18.80 -40.93 -7.04
C ALA A 106 -18.41 -42.43 -7.01
N ALA A 107 -17.32 -42.82 -7.66
CA ALA A 107 -16.68 -44.13 -7.55
C ALA A 107 -16.03 -44.42 -6.18
N VAL A 108 -15.36 -43.47 -5.53
CA VAL A 108 -14.75 -43.59 -4.19
C VAL A 108 -15.81 -43.56 -3.10
N VAL A 109 -16.80 -42.66 -3.19
CA VAL A 109 -17.92 -42.63 -2.23
C VAL A 109 -18.76 -43.89 -2.35
N ARG A 110 -18.98 -44.40 -3.57
CA ARG A 110 -19.66 -45.67 -3.80
C ARG A 110 -18.81 -46.87 -3.37
N ALA A 111 -17.49 -46.86 -3.52
CA ALA A 111 -16.63 -47.94 -2.99
C ALA A 111 -16.55 -47.98 -1.45
N VAL A 112 -16.69 -46.83 -0.78
CA VAL A 112 -16.79 -46.75 0.69
C VAL A 112 -18.19 -47.08 1.18
N ALA A 113 -19.24 -46.68 0.46
CA ALA A 113 -20.63 -46.98 0.79
C ALA A 113 -21.03 -48.43 0.47
N ASP A 114 -20.52 -48.99 -0.62
CA ASP A 114 -20.75 -50.39 -1.04
C ASP A 114 -19.80 -51.36 -0.31
N GLY A 115 -18.83 -50.84 0.44
CA GLY A 115 -17.81 -51.62 1.13
C GLY A 115 -16.82 -52.25 0.15
N MET A 116 -15.52 -52.18 0.42
CA MET A 116 -14.89 -53.40 0.95
C MET A 116 -15.70 -54.07 2.06
#